data_AF-A0A851C9P3-F1
#
_entry.id   AF-A0A851C9P3-F1
#
_cell.length_a   1.000
_cell.length_b   1.000
_cell.length_c   1.000
_cell.angle_alpha   90.00
_cell.angle_beta   90.00
_cell.angle_gamma   90.00
#
_symmetry.space_group_name_H-M   'P 1'
#
loop_
_entity.id
_entity.type
_entity.pdbx_description
1 polymer ?
#
loop_
_entity_poly.entity_id
_entity_poly.type
_entity_poly.pdbx_seq_one_letter_code
_entity_poly.pdbx_strand_id
1 'polypeptide(L)'
;GAAGGPPTPPRAARDPVDPRPPAELNGMVLLCKVCGDVASGFHYGVHACEGCKGFFRRSIQQNIQYKKCLKNENCSIVRINRNRCQQCRFKKCLLVGMSRDGE
;
A
#
# COMPACT_ATOMS: atom_id res chain seq x y z
N GLY A 1 -3.99 11.59 -51.38
CA GLY A 1 -3.01 11.17 -50.36
C GLY A 1 -3.72 11.05 -49.03
N ALA A 2 -3.88 9.83 -48.53
CA ALA A 2 -4.41 9.57 -47.20
C ALA A 2 -3.27 8.95 -46.38
N ALA A 3 -2.76 9.71 -45.41
CA ALA A 3 -1.67 9.27 -44.55
C ALA A 3 -2.18 8.17 -43.61
N GLY A 4 -1.57 7.00 -43.68
CA GLY A 4 -1.72 5.95 -42.68
C GLY A 4 -1.11 6.42 -41.36
N GLY A 5 -1.92 6.45 -40.30
CA GLY A 5 -1.42 6.61 -38.94
C GLY A 5 -0.78 5.30 -38.46
N PRO A 6 0.35 5.35 -37.73
CA PRO A 6 0.95 4.14 -37.15
C PRO A 6 0.09 3.58 -36.01
N PRO A 7 0.20 2.26 -35.73
CA PRO A 7 -0.60 1.60 -34.71
C PRO A 7 -0.29 2.13 -33.29
N THR A 8 -1.33 2.17 -32.45
CA THR A 8 -1.19 2.46 -31.02
C THR A 8 -0.26 1.43 -30.35
N PRO A 9 0.66 1.85 -29.46
CA PRO A 9 1.53 0.90 -28.78
C PRO A 9 0.69 0.00 -27.86
N PRO A 10 1.03 -1.30 -27.72
CA PRO A 10 0.38 -2.18 -26.77
C PRO A 10 0.58 -1.65 -25.35
N ARG A 11 -0.47 -1.78 -24.52
CA ARG A 11 -0.45 -1.43 -23.10
C ARG A 11 0.78 -2.04 -22.44
N ALA A 12 1.56 -1.19 -21.77
CA ALA A 12 2.79 -1.54 -21.08
C ALA A 12 2.66 -2.86 -20.32
N ALA A 13 3.66 -3.71 -20.53
CA ALA A 13 3.84 -4.98 -19.86
C ALA A 13 3.59 -4.86 -18.35
N ARG A 14 2.93 -5.88 -17.80
CA ARG A 14 2.76 -6.07 -16.35
C ARG A 14 4.15 -5.94 -15.71
N ASP A 15 4.26 -5.05 -14.73
CA ASP A 15 5.51 -4.71 -14.06
C ASP A 15 6.33 -5.96 -13.69
N PRO A 16 7.67 -5.94 -13.79
CA PRO A 16 8.50 -6.99 -13.25
C PRO A 16 8.20 -7.12 -11.76
N VAL A 17 7.81 -8.32 -11.32
CA VAL A 17 7.78 -8.67 -9.91
C VAL A 17 9.15 -8.32 -9.32
N ASP A 18 9.19 -7.40 -8.36
CA ASP A 18 10.43 -7.01 -7.67
C ASP A 18 11.11 -8.30 -7.18
N PRO A 19 12.39 -8.56 -7.54
CA PRO A 19 13.07 -9.81 -7.22
C PRO A 19 13.39 -9.98 -5.74
N ARG A 20 12.99 -9.04 -4.86
CA ARG A 20 13.10 -9.23 -3.42
C ARG A 20 12.20 -10.38 -2.97
N PRO A 21 12.75 -11.39 -2.28
CA PRO A 21 11.93 -12.42 -1.69
C PRO A 21 10.93 -11.77 -0.72
N PRO A 22 9.68 -12.29 -0.63
CA PRO A 22 8.76 -11.88 0.42
C PRO A 22 9.44 -11.94 1.79
N ALA A 23 8.96 -11.15 2.74
CA ALA A 23 9.46 -11.29 4.10
C ALA A 23 9.01 -12.67 4.63
N GLU A 24 9.95 -13.61 4.75
CA GLU A 24 9.71 -14.97 5.22
C GLU A 24 10.35 -15.16 6.60
N LEU A 25 9.63 -15.76 7.55
CA LEU A 25 10.19 -16.23 8.82
C LEU A 25 9.90 -17.73 8.94
N ASN A 26 10.94 -18.56 9.04
CA ASN A 26 10.84 -20.03 9.06
C ASN A 26 10.02 -20.63 7.87
N GLY A 27 10.07 -19.98 6.70
CA GLY A 27 9.31 -20.42 5.51
C GLY A 27 7.83 -20.04 5.53
N MET A 28 7.43 -19.12 6.41
CA MET A 28 6.09 -18.52 6.41
C MET A 28 6.11 -17.09 5.88
N VAL A 29 5.25 -16.83 4.90
CA VAL A 29 5.00 -15.51 4.32
C VAL A 29 4.46 -14.56 5.38
N LEU A 30 5.18 -13.47 5.64
CA LEU A 30 4.72 -12.43 6.54
C LEU A 30 3.71 -11.52 5.84
N LEU A 31 2.63 -11.22 6.55
CA LEU A 31 1.55 -10.38 6.04
C LEU A 31 1.63 -8.96 6.60
N CYS A 32 1.28 -8.01 5.75
CA CYS A 32 1.11 -6.61 6.06
C CYS A 32 0.06 -6.45 7.16
N LYS A 33 0.48 -5.96 8.33
CA LYS A 33 -0.40 -5.78 9.50
C LYS A 33 -1.57 -4.82 9.23
N VAL A 34 -1.46 -3.97 8.21
CA VAL A 34 -2.50 -2.98 7.85
C VAL A 34 -3.59 -3.58 6.97
N CYS A 35 -3.23 -4.35 5.93
CA CYS A 35 -4.18 -4.77 4.88
C CYS A 35 -4.16 -6.26 4.51
N GLY A 36 -3.33 -7.06 5.19
CA GLY A 36 -3.23 -8.50 4.96
C GLY A 36 -2.57 -8.91 3.65
N ASP A 37 -2.05 -7.96 2.87
CA ASP A 37 -1.24 -8.25 1.68
C ASP A 37 0.13 -8.81 2.06
N VAL A 38 0.86 -9.42 1.13
CA VAL A 38 2.23 -9.90 1.38
C VAL A 38 3.12 -8.73 1.79
N ALA A 39 3.81 -8.86 2.93
CA ALA A 39 4.75 -7.86 3.41
C ALA A 39 6.04 -7.93 2.59
N SER A 40 6.58 -6.75 2.24
CA SER A 40 7.89 -6.64 1.59
C SER A 40 9.03 -6.49 2.59
N GLY A 41 8.72 -6.35 3.88
CA GLY A 41 9.69 -6.16 4.94
C GLY A 41 9.07 -5.52 6.19
N PHE A 42 9.95 -5.10 7.10
CA PHE A 42 9.61 -4.30 8.27
C PHE A 42 9.79 -2.83 7.89
N HIS A 43 8.71 -2.04 7.96
CA HIS A 43 8.70 -0.63 7.58
C HIS A 43 7.91 0.17 8.61
N TYR A 44 8.48 1.27 9.09
CA TYR A 44 7.83 2.15 10.06
C TYR A 44 7.44 1.41 11.35
N GLY A 45 8.26 0.43 11.80
CA GLY A 45 8.01 -0.34 13.02
C GLY A 45 7.05 -1.53 12.89
N VAL A 46 6.60 -1.91 11.68
CA VAL A 46 5.73 -3.09 11.48
C VAL A 46 6.01 -3.82 10.16
N HIS A 47 5.61 -5.09 10.06
CA HIS A 47 5.56 -5.76 8.74
C HIS A 47 4.49 -5.14 7.85
N ALA A 48 4.91 -4.62 6.69
CA ALA A 48 4.05 -3.89 5.78
C ALA A 48 4.35 -4.22 4.32
N CYS A 49 3.34 -4.06 3.46
CA CYS A 49 3.51 -4.12 2.01
C CYS A 49 3.91 -2.74 1.46
N GLU A 50 4.49 -2.70 0.26
CA GLU A 50 4.90 -1.46 -0.43
C GLU A 50 3.76 -0.44 -0.53
N GLY A 51 2.53 -0.91 -0.74
CA GLY A 51 1.36 -0.05 -0.83
C GLY A 51 1.06 0.70 0.47
N CYS A 52 1.20 0.05 1.63
CA CYS A 52 0.95 0.69 2.94
C CYS A 52 2.15 1.48 3.44
N LYS A 53 3.38 1.02 3.17
CA LYS A 53 4.61 1.77 3.38
C LYS A 53 4.58 3.13 2.66
N GLY A 54 4.36 3.12 1.35
CA GLY A 54 4.33 4.34 0.55
C GLY A 54 3.15 5.25 0.90
N PHE A 55 2.01 4.68 1.27
CA PHE A 55 0.86 5.44 1.77
C PHE A 55 1.21 6.18 3.06
N PHE A 56 1.69 5.45 4.08
CA PHE A 56 2.03 6.02 5.38
C PHE A 56 3.10 7.12 5.27
N ARG A 57 4.17 6.87 4.50
CA ARG A 57 5.22 7.86 4.21
C ARG A 57 4.65 9.18 3.71
N ARG A 58 3.77 9.13 2.70
CA ARG A 58 3.15 10.34 2.13
C ARG A 58 2.24 11.03 3.15
N SER A 59 1.46 10.26 3.92
CA SER A 59 0.58 10.81 4.95
C SER A 59 1.36 11.66 5.97
N ILE A 60 2.48 11.15 6.48
CA ILE A 60 3.26 11.84 7.52
C ILE A 60 4.21 12.92 6.99
N GLN A 61 4.69 12.81 5.75
CA GLN A 61 5.59 13.82 5.16
C GLN A 61 4.83 15.08 4.75
N GLN A 62 3.61 14.92 4.25
CA GLN A 62 2.78 16.03 3.78
C GLN A 62 1.71 16.44 4.81
N ASN A 63 1.73 15.82 6.00
CA ASN A 63 0.73 16.01 7.06
C ASN A 63 -0.72 15.98 6.51
N ILE A 64 -1.03 14.97 5.70
CA ILE A 64 -2.26 14.94 4.90
C ILE A 64 -3.48 14.82 5.79
N GLN A 65 -4.39 15.79 5.69
CA GLN A 65 -5.72 15.71 6.29
C GLN A 65 -6.68 14.99 5.33
N TYR A 66 -7.01 13.74 5.64
CA TYR A 66 -7.94 12.96 4.83
C TYR A 66 -9.40 13.37 5.08
N LYS A 67 -10.24 13.23 4.06
CA LYS A 67 -11.71 13.38 4.20
C LYS A 67 -12.24 12.42 5.26
N LYS A 68 -13.20 12.90 6.06
CA LYS A 68 -13.90 12.08 7.06
C LYS A 68 -14.53 10.85 6.42
N CYS A 69 -14.43 9.72 7.11
CA CYS A 69 -15.03 8.46 6.73
C CYS A 69 -16.55 8.59 6.68
N LEU A 70 -17.15 8.01 5.63
CA LEU A 70 -18.61 7.95 5.47
C LEU A 70 -19.26 6.78 6.21
N LYS A 71 -18.46 5.90 6.83
CA LYS A 71 -18.90 4.65 7.49
C LYS A 71 -18.42 4.58 8.95
N ASN A 72 -18.55 5.70 9.68
CA ASN A 72 -18.25 5.77 11.11
C ASN A 72 -16.87 5.23 11.50
N GLU A 73 -15.86 5.50 10.67
CA GLU A 73 -14.46 5.10 10.90
C GLU A 73 -14.20 3.58 11.06
N ASN A 74 -15.14 2.72 10.63
CA ASN A 74 -15.10 1.27 10.81
C ASN A 74 -14.88 0.50 9.48
N CYS A 75 -14.27 1.15 8.48
CA CYS A 75 -13.96 0.49 7.21
C CYS A 75 -12.95 -0.65 7.42
N SER A 76 -13.27 -1.86 6.96
CA SER A 76 -12.30 -2.93 6.85
C SER A 76 -11.22 -2.56 5.81
N ILE A 77 -9.95 -2.72 6.18
CA ILE A 77 -8.80 -2.44 5.33
C ILE A 77 -8.19 -3.77 4.92
N VAL A 78 -8.46 -4.21 3.69
CA VAL A 78 -7.88 -5.42 3.08
C VAL A 78 -7.29 -5.09 1.70
N ARG A 79 -6.45 -5.98 1.13
CA ARG A 79 -5.77 -5.76 -0.17
C ARG A 79 -6.68 -5.15 -1.25
N ILE A 80 -7.91 -5.66 -1.37
CA ILE A 80 -8.86 -5.29 -2.44
C ILE A 80 -9.49 -3.90 -2.21
N ASN A 81 -9.70 -3.49 -0.95
CA ASN A 81 -10.50 -2.30 -0.64
C ASN A 81 -9.73 -1.21 0.12
N ARG A 82 -8.43 -1.39 0.40
CA ARG A 82 -7.60 -0.46 1.19
C ARG A 82 -7.57 0.96 0.67
N ASN A 83 -7.88 1.19 -0.61
CA ASN A 83 -7.94 2.54 -1.21
C ASN A 83 -9.30 3.24 -1.04
N ARG A 84 -10.36 2.56 -0.59
CA ARG A 84 -11.72 3.13 -0.50
C ARG A 84 -11.87 4.20 0.58
N CYS A 85 -11.12 4.09 1.68
CA CYS A 85 -11.19 5.07 2.76
C CYS A 85 -9.78 5.36 3.31
N GLN A 86 -9.24 6.49 2.91
CA GLN A 86 -7.89 6.90 3.29
C GLN A 86 -7.77 7.21 4.78
N GLN A 87 -8.80 7.84 5.39
CA GLN A 87 -8.82 8.10 6.82
C GLN A 87 -8.74 6.81 7.64
N CYS A 88 -9.59 5.81 7.36
CA CYS A 88 -9.54 4.53 8.07
C CYS A 88 -8.24 3.76 7.80
N ARG A 89 -7.69 3.85 6.59
CA ARG A 89 -6.40 3.23 6.28
C ARG A 89 -5.27 3.85 7.11
N PHE A 90 -5.21 5.17 7.18
CA PHE A 90 -4.18 5.87 7.96
C PHE A 90 -4.37 5.63 9.47
N LYS A 91 -5.61 5.69 9.96
CA LYS A 91 -5.96 5.30 11.32
C LYS A 91 -5.48 3.88 11.62
N LYS A 92 -5.71 2.92 10.72
CA LYS A 92 -5.23 1.53 10.88
C LYS A 92 -3.71 1.44 10.90
N CYS A 93 -2.99 2.22 10.07
CA CYS A 93 -1.52 2.30 10.14
C CYS A 93 -1.05 2.67 11.55
N LEU A 94 -1.60 3.75 12.12
CA LEU A 94 -1.26 4.19 13.48
C LEU A 94 -1.64 3.12 14.52
N LEU A 95 -2.84 2.53 14.41
CA LEU A 95 -3.32 1.51 15.36
C LEU A 95 -2.47 0.24 15.39
N VAL A 96 -1.83 -0.15 14.27
CA VAL A 96 -0.94 -1.31 14.25
C VAL A 96 0.48 -0.99 14.70
N GLY A 97 0.77 0.27 15.03
CA GLY A 97 2.07 0.71 15.52
C GLY A 97 2.98 1.36 14.48
N MET A 98 2.46 1.77 13.31
CA MET A 98 3.29 2.52 12.37
C MET A 98 3.64 3.91 12.94
N SER A 99 4.93 4.22 12.99
CA SER A 99 5.44 5.50 13.51
C SER A 99 6.51 6.10 12.59
N ARG A 100 6.78 7.40 12.74
CA ARG A 100 7.84 8.07 11.99
C ARG A 100 9.23 7.56 12.40
N ASP A 101 9.38 7.17 13.65
CA ASP A 101 10.65 6.76 14.27
C ASP A 101 10.83 5.24 14.32
N GLY A 102 9.87 4.46 13.79
CA GLY A 102 9.97 3.01 13.76
C GLY A 102 10.88 2.54 12.63
N GLU A 103 12.08 2.06 12.96
CA GLU A 103 12.95 1.30 12.03
C GLU A 103 12.70 -0.20 12.13
#